data_AF-A0A2V3VY59-F1
#
_entry.id   AF-A0A2V3VY59-F1
#
_cell.length_a   1.000
_cell.length_b   1.000
_cell.length_c   1.000
_cell.angle_alpha   90.00
_cell.angle_beta   90.00
_cell.angle_gamma   90.00
#
_symmetry.space_group_name_H-M   'P 1'
#
loop_
_entity.id
_entity.type
_entity.pdbx_description
1 polymer ?
#
loop_
_entity_poly.entity_id
_entity_poly.type
_entity_poly.pdbx_seq_one_letter_code
_entity_poly.pdbx_strand_id
1 'polypeptide(L)'
;MKYPFGFLLTREKFNNKYNWHEFSINEELTLYYSNSNEFFELQYNKSQIIVLGYFFDIRNGDLSKNAIIKNLIMSRQSNYNDFLENLSYLSGRFLLILNANEEIRLFHDVAGLKAVCYYKGKGRLVIGSHDTLINEAMEHKLKKLYNNPKEVSFSSHTRFESVEKLIPNMSLEITTAKIERYYPVGKYSVRSKEEIRRELISYLNETVKWLNKSNYKLLLSLTGGGDSKMSLAILKPLIHRLETFTYLKDTTNESNFVKKTFQNDKEIVDSIVNNLNLNHKFIEISSDESTDLSVIETIKHNVFSNHHYNLANDYYRIYGGENYLHIRSSALFNIGKYIFPFESINVEDWDVETIAKYVQKWTNIEDEADNNKHVSNLLDYAQLENFYNYNPLELLFLSYRLIQWHGGVVGESDIAFDTILLLNARKIVDLILSYPIEDRHKNKLFVELIDQLWPILNYWDINSPNNLQSKYLSTASQLKKYKKINSNLSGLSELGLKLIKTSSTQPERIYQKITNGGFLFKFSNNNIKKKESYELYINFLNYDVREGLQFKLRFYYNNPNGRDKITVKSNLFKKPRDIIDLYGEHVFQIDKLSEQKDLYINIEHHSPSSLASWVNASRLWIGDFKFVN
;
A
#
# COMPACT_ATOMS: atom_id res chain seq x y z
N MET A 1 23.40 -7.41 28.00
CA MET A 1 23.10 -6.96 26.62
C MET A 1 23.27 -8.04 25.56
N LYS A 2 24.18 -9.01 25.70
CA LYS A 2 24.21 -10.14 24.75
C LYS A 2 22.90 -10.95 24.84
N TYR A 3 22.35 -11.28 23.68
CA TYR A 3 21.15 -12.10 23.51
C TYR A 3 19.93 -11.63 24.32
N PRO A 4 19.45 -10.40 24.12
CA PRO A 4 18.17 -9.96 24.72
C PRO A 4 17.07 -10.93 24.28
N PHE A 5 16.19 -11.29 25.22
CA PHE A 5 15.15 -12.31 25.01
C PHE A 5 15.70 -13.65 24.49
N GLY A 6 16.96 -13.97 24.80
CA GLY A 6 17.63 -15.17 24.34
C GLY A 6 17.09 -16.46 24.97
N PHE A 7 17.08 -17.52 24.19
CA PHE A 7 16.86 -18.91 24.63
C PHE A 7 17.75 -19.88 23.84
N LEU A 8 18.06 -21.03 24.46
CA LEU A 8 18.73 -22.19 23.86
C LEU A 8 18.02 -23.45 24.35
N LEU A 9 17.64 -24.33 23.44
CA LEU A 9 17.02 -25.61 23.70
C LEU A 9 17.92 -26.71 23.12
N THR A 10 18.43 -27.57 23.99
CA THR A 10 19.46 -28.55 23.62
C THR A 10 19.39 -29.79 24.50
N ARG A 11 19.86 -30.92 23.96
CA ARG A 11 20.13 -32.14 24.73
C ARG A 11 21.55 -32.21 25.27
N GLU A 12 22.41 -31.31 24.83
CA GLU A 12 23.81 -31.24 25.23
C GLU A 12 23.97 -30.36 26.47
N LYS A 13 25.00 -30.63 27.27
CA LYS A 13 25.36 -29.73 28.38
C LYS A 13 25.85 -28.42 27.80
N PHE A 14 25.13 -27.33 28.12
CA PHE A 14 25.53 -25.99 27.76
C PHE A 14 26.25 -25.33 28.95
N ASN A 15 27.40 -24.71 28.71
CA ASN A 15 28.04 -23.90 29.74
C ASN A 15 27.26 -22.58 29.91
N ASN A 16 26.39 -22.54 30.92
CA ASN A 16 25.54 -21.40 31.21
C ASN A 16 26.30 -20.20 31.83
N LYS A 17 27.28 -19.67 31.09
CA LYS A 17 28.09 -18.50 31.47
C LYS A 17 27.30 -17.19 31.59
N TYR A 18 26.04 -17.19 31.17
CA TYR A 18 25.15 -16.03 31.20
C TYR A 18 24.23 -15.98 32.43
N ASN A 19 24.33 -16.97 33.33
CA ASN A 19 23.45 -17.12 34.49
C ASN A 19 21.96 -17.10 34.08
N TRP A 20 21.63 -17.77 32.97
CA TRP A 20 20.26 -17.92 32.50
C TRP A 20 19.50 -18.92 33.35
N HIS A 21 18.18 -18.81 33.32
CA HIS A 21 17.34 -19.83 33.91
C HIS A 21 17.45 -21.13 33.13
N GLU A 22 17.39 -22.25 33.86
CA GLU A 22 17.43 -23.60 33.31
C GLU A 22 16.11 -24.29 33.63
N PHE A 23 15.50 -24.91 32.63
CA PHE A 23 14.25 -25.63 32.77
C PHE A 23 14.32 -26.94 32.00
N SER A 24 14.25 -28.07 32.71
CA SER A 24 14.22 -29.40 32.10
C SER A 24 12.81 -29.71 31.61
N ILE A 25 12.64 -29.82 30.28
CA ILE A 25 11.36 -30.23 29.67
C ILE A 25 11.13 -31.72 29.90
N ASN A 26 12.20 -32.51 29.82
CA ASN A 26 12.26 -33.92 30.21
C ASN A 26 13.70 -34.28 30.61
N GLU A 27 14.00 -35.56 30.82
CA GLU A 27 15.32 -36.05 31.26
C GLU A 27 16.47 -35.71 30.28
N GLU A 28 16.18 -35.57 28.98
CA GLU A 28 17.19 -35.35 27.95
C GLU A 28 17.21 -33.92 27.43
N LEU A 29 16.14 -33.15 27.59
CA LEU A 29 15.93 -31.87 26.90
C LEU A 29 15.85 -30.71 27.89
N THR A 30 16.80 -29.79 27.80
CA THR A 30 16.88 -28.61 28.68
C THR A 30 16.72 -27.32 27.90
N LEU A 31 15.86 -26.44 28.43
CA LEU A 31 15.64 -25.08 27.97
C LEU A 31 16.42 -24.10 28.86
N TYR A 32 17.35 -23.38 28.26
CA TYR A 32 18.04 -22.25 28.86
C TYR A 32 17.40 -20.96 28.34
N TYR A 33 17.07 -20.01 29.21
CA TYR A 33 16.46 -18.74 28.77
C TYR A 33 16.90 -17.54 29.61
N SER A 34 17.07 -16.41 28.93
CA SER A 34 17.49 -15.14 29.53
C SER A 34 16.49 -14.59 30.54
N ASN A 35 16.99 -13.85 31.52
CA ASN A 35 16.18 -13.17 32.54
C ASN A 35 15.25 -12.09 31.95
N SER A 36 15.52 -11.64 30.73
CA SER A 36 14.65 -10.73 29.98
C SER A 36 13.43 -11.41 29.34
N ASN A 37 13.40 -12.74 29.25
CA ASN A 37 12.22 -13.44 28.75
C ASN A 37 11.18 -13.60 29.85
N GLU A 38 9.94 -13.20 29.57
CA GLU A 38 8.80 -13.73 30.30
C GLU A 38 8.75 -15.26 30.11
N PHE A 39 8.61 -16.00 31.20
CA PHE A 39 8.42 -17.44 31.19
C PHE A 39 7.06 -17.79 31.76
N PHE A 40 6.32 -18.65 31.07
CA PHE A 40 5.07 -19.19 31.55
C PHE A 40 5.00 -20.69 31.25
N GLU A 41 4.54 -21.46 32.22
CA GLU A 41 4.34 -22.90 32.09
C GLU A 41 2.98 -23.26 32.66
N LEU A 42 2.28 -24.15 31.97
CA LEU A 42 1.15 -24.86 32.54
C LEU A 42 1.18 -26.32 32.12
N GLN A 43 1.12 -27.21 33.11
CA GLN A 43 0.86 -28.62 32.91
C GLN A 43 -0.61 -28.93 33.27
N TYR A 44 -1.28 -29.67 32.40
CA TYR A 44 -2.63 -30.16 32.64
C TYR A 44 -2.78 -31.58 32.07
N ASN A 45 -3.10 -32.54 32.94
CA ASN A 45 -3.04 -33.98 32.64
C ASN A 45 -1.62 -34.40 32.15
N LYS A 46 -1.55 -35.10 31.02
CA LYS A 46 -0.29 -35.54 30.36
C LYS A 46 0.25 -34.54 29.34
N SER A 47 -0.28 -33.31 29.32
CA SER A 47 0.10 -32.28 28.36
C SER A 47 0.67 -31.08 29.11
N GLN A 48 1.71 -30.48 28.55
CA GLN A 48 2.37 -29.31 29.08
C GLN A 48 2.58 -28.32 27.95
N ILE A 49 2.34 -27.04 28.24
CA ILE A 49 2.69 -25.94 27.35
C ILE A 49 3.61 -24.99 28.10
N ILE A 50 4.73 -24.68 27.47
CA ILE A 50 5.72 -23.71 27.93
C ILE A 50 5.70 -22.55 26.94
N VAL A 51 5.68 -21.33 27.42
CA VAL A 51 5.70 -20.13 26.58
C VAL A 51 6.81 -19.19 27.04
N LEU A 52 7.65 -18.79 26.10
CA LEU A 52 8.64 -17.73 26.26
C LEU A 52 8.16 -16.46 25.58
N GLY A 53 8.14 -15.34 26.30
CA GLY A 53 7.61 -14.05 25.85
C GLY A 53 6.15 -13.82 26.27
N TYR A 54 5.60 -12.69 25.85
CA TYR A 54 4.23 -12.31 26.18
C TYR A 54 3.24 -12.78 25.11
N PHE A 55 2.04 -13.12 25.55
CA PHE A 55 0.94 -13.57 24.71
C PHE A 55 -0.40 -13.20 25.32
N PHE A 56 -1.42 -13.05 24.47
CA PHE A 56 -2.79 -12.81 24.86
C PHE A 56 -3.76 -13.29 23.78
N ASP A 57 -5.03 -13.42 24.14
CA ASP A 57 -6.10 -13.87 23.24
C ASP A 57 -6.89 -12.66 22.72
N ILE A 58 -6.93 -12.49 21.40
CA ILE A 58 -7.64 -11.36 20.78
C ILE A 58 -9.16 -11.44 20.89
N ARG A 59 -9.72 -12.58 21.32
CA ARG A 59 -11.17 -12.73 21.56
C ARG A 59 -11.59 -12.10 22.88
N ASN A 60 -10.66 -12.02 23.84
CA ASN A 60 -10.90 -11.43 25.15
C ASN A 60 -9.57 -11.07 25.83
N GLY A 61 -9.25 -9.77 25.85
CA GLY A 61 -8.04 -9.21 26.45
C GLY A 61 -7.98 -9.30 27.98
N ASP A 62 -9.03 -9.80 28.63
CA ASP A 62 -9.09 -10.03 30.09
C ASP A 62 -8.73 -11.45 30.49
N LEU A 63 -8.58 -12.38 29.54
CA LEU A 63 -8.26 -13.76 29.89
C LEU A 63 -6.89 -13.86 30.56
N SER A 64 -6.84 -14.63 31.64
CA SER A 64 -5.58 -14.93 32.31
C SER A 64 -4.72 -15.87 31.46
N LYS A 65 -3.39 -15.77 31.59
CA LYS A 65 -2.45 -16.68 30.94
C LYS A 65 -2.81 -18.15 31.20
N ASN A 66 -3.20 -18.49 32.44
CA ASN A 66 -3.67 -19.84 32.80
C ASN A 66 -4.89 -20.28 32.00
N ALA A 67 -5.92 -19.42 31.86
CA ALA A 67 -7.12 -19.76 31.11
C ALA A 67 -6.82 -19.99 29.63
N ILE A 68 -5.99 -19.12 29.04
CA ILE A 68 -5.57 -19.21 27.64
C ILE A 68 -4.84 -20.53 27.37
N ILE A 69 -3.82 -20.84 28.17
CA ILE A 69 -3.02 -22.07 27.97
C ILE A 69 -3.82 -23.33 28.30
N LYS A 70 -4.69 -23.29 29.31
CA LYS A 70 -5.59 -24.40 29.62
C LYS A 70 -6.52 -24.70 28.44
N ASN A 71 -7.08 -23.67 27.81
CA ASN A 71 -7.93 -23.84 26.62
C ASN A 71 -7.16 -24.46 25.46
N LEU A 72 -5.90 -24.05 25.23
CA LEU A 72 -5.04 -24.66 24.22
C LEU A 72 -4.77 -26.15 24.51
N ILE A 73 -4.39 -26.50 25.75
CA ILE A 73 -4.18 -27.90 26.13
C ILE A 73 -5.45 -28.72 25.91
N MET A 74 -6.61 -28.22 26.36
CA MET A 74 -7.89 -28.91 26.18
C MET A 74 -8.23 -29.09 24.70
N SER A 75 -8.03 -28.06 23.86
CA SER A 75 -8.26 -28.17 22.42
C SER A 75 -7.35 -29.21 21.76
N ARG A 76 -6.08 -29.30 22.17
CA ARG A 76 -5.14 -30.30 21.67
C ARG A 76 -5.53 -31.73 22.04
N GLN A 77 -6.13 -31.91 23.22
CA GLN A 77 -6.65 -33.21 23.69
C GLN A 77 -7.87 -33.64 22.88
N SER A 78 -8.71 -32.70 22.45
CA SER A 78 -9.84 -32.97 21.56
C SER A 78 -9.40 -33.29 20.13
N ASN A 79 -8.67 -32.37 19.48
CA ASN A 79 -8.26 -32.49 18.09
C ASN A 79 -7.10 -31.51 17.78
N TYR A 80 -6.15 -31.93 16.93
CA TYR A 80 -5.04 -31.07 16.53
C TYR A 80 -5.49 -29.81 15.77
N ASN A 81 -6.52 -29.91 14.93
CA ASN A 81 -7.04 -28.75 14.19
C ASN A 81 -7.70 -27.72 15.12
N ASP A 82 -8.37 -28.16 16.19
CA ASP A 82 -8.96 -27.26 17.18
C ASP A 82 -7.87 -26.50 17.95
N PHE A 83 -6.74 -27.16 18.21
CA PHE A 83 -5.56 -26.50 18.75
C PHE A 83 -5.01 -25.44 17.80
N LEU A 84 -4.86 -25.74 16.51
CA LEU A 84 -4.40 -24.77 15.52
C LEU A 84 -5.35 -23.59 15.36
N GLU A 85 -6.67 -23.82 15.37
CA GLU A 85 -7.67 -22.74 15.35
C GLU A 85 -7.56 -21.87 16.61
N ASN A 86 -7.42 -22.45 17.81
CA ASN A 86 -7.25 -21.65 19.03
C ASN A 86 -5.91 -20.89 19.05
N LEU A 87 -4.83 -21.51 18.56
CA LEU A 87 -3.53 -20.87 18.37
C LEU A 87 -3.61 -19.69 17.38
N SER A 88 -4.58 -19.68 16.46
CA SER A 88 -4.77 -18.60 15.49
C SER A 88 -5.23 -17.28 16.11
N TYR A 89 -5.88 -17.33 17.29
CA TYR A 89 -6.33 -16.16 18.05
C TYR A 89 -5.28 -15.63 19.01
N LEU A 90 -4.17 -16.35 19.21
CA LEU A 90 -3.07 -15.84 20.01
C LEU A 90 -2.35 -14.72 19.28
N SER A 91 -2.14 -13.62 20.00
CA SER A 91 -1.30 -12.49 19.62
C SER A 91 -0.18 -12.31 20.63
N GLY A 92 0.87 -11.61 20.21
CA GLY A 92 2.01 -11.25 21.04
C GLY A 92 3.34 -11.53 20.36
N ARG A 93 4.37 -11.77 21.17
CA ARG A 93 5.72 -12.14 20.71
C ARG A 93 6.20 -13.31 21.54
N PHE A 94 5.98 -14.51 21.03
CA PHE A 94 6.17 -15.72 21.82
C PHE A 94 6.79 -16.87 21.04
N LEU A 95 7.45 -17.75 21.79
CA LEU A 95 7.75 -19.13 21.42
C LEU A 95 6.91 -20.04 22.32
N LEU A 96 6.08 -20.90 21.74
CA LEU A 96 5.26 -21.87 22.43
C LEU A 96 5.81 -23.26 22.19
N ILE A 97 6.11 -23.98 23.27
CA ILE A 97 6.54 -25.38 23.26
C ILE A 97 5.38 -26.22 23.77
N LEU A 98 4.84 -27.08 22.92
CA LEU A 98 3.82 -28.06 23.27
C LEU A 98 4.50 -29.40 23.51
N ASN A 99 4.36 -29.93 24.71
CA ASN A 99 4.74 -31.30 25.07
C ASN A 99 3.47 -32.11 25.33
N ALA A 100 3.05 -32.92 24.38
CA ALA A 100 1.83 -33.72 24.48
C ALA A 100 1.92 -34.96 23.60
N ASN A 101 1.37 -36.09 24.06
CA ASN A 101 1.34 -37.37 23.33
C ASN A 101 2.74 -37.84 22.89
N GLU A 102 3.75 -37.69 23.75
CA GLU A 102 5.16 -38.04 23.46
C GLU A 102 5.80 -37.22 22.32
N GLU A 103 5.12 -36.17 21.84
CA GLU A 103 5.65 -35.22 20.87
C GLU A 103 5.96 -33.88 21.55
N ILE A 104 7.13 -33.32 21.23
CA ILE A 104 7.51 -31.97 21.64
C ILE A 104 7.63 -31.11 20.40
N ARG A 105 6.80 -30.07 20.30
CA ARG A 105 6.69 -29.24 19.10
C ARG A 105 6.73 -27.76 19.43
N LEU A 106 7.47 -27.01 18.61
CA LEU A 106 7.61 -25.56 18.70
C LEU A 106 6.65 -24.85 17.76
N PHE A 107 6.09 -23.75 18.24
CA PHE A 107 5.28 -22.79 17.50
C PHE A 107 5.72 -21.37 17.87
N HIS A 108 5.52 -20.40 17.00
CA HIS A 108 5.80 -18.98 17.27
C HIS A 108 4.67 -18.10 16.75
N ASP A 109 4.77 -16.81 17.01
CA ASP A 109 3.86 -15.79 16.50
C ASP A 109 3.85 -15.73 14.95
N VAL A 110 2.92 -14.94 14.37
CA VAL A 110 2.67 -14.90 12.92
C VAL A 110 3.87 -14.41 12.13
N ALA A 111 4.59 -13.43 12.68
CA ALA A 111 5.74 -12.81 12.05
C ALA A 111 7.08 -13.44 12.45
N GLY A 112 7.07 -14.40 13.38
CA GLY A 112 8.28 -15.04 13.91
C GLY A 112 9.24 -14.03 14.54
N LEU A 113 8.71 -13.04 15.27
CA LEU A 113 9.49 -11.95 15.85
C LEU A 113 10.44 -12.40 16.96
N LYS A 114 10.14 -13.54 17.59
CA LYS A 114 11.10 -14.27 18.40
C LYS A 114 11.75 -15.31 17.48
N ALA A 115 12.91 -14.95 16.93
CA ALA A 115 13.60 -15.79 15.95
C ALA A 115 13.90 -17.17 16.53
N VAL A 116 13.77 -18.20 15.69
CA VAL A 116 14.11 -19.58 16.02
C VAL A 116 15.15 -20.04 15.01
N CYS A 117 16.42 -19.98 15.41
CA CYS A 117 17.50 -20.63 14.69
C CYS A 117 17.58 -22.10 15.11
N TYR A 118 18.02 -22.97 14.21
CA TYR A 118 18.29 -24.36 14.51
C TYR A 118 19.47 -24.91 13.72
N TYR A 119 20.12 -25.91 14.31
CA TYR A 119 21.02 -26.82 13.65
C TYR A 119 20.45 -28.23 13.72
N LYS A 120 20.45 -28.93 12.58
CA LYS A 120 20.14 -30.35 12.48
C LYS A 120 21.26 -31.05 11.72
N GLY A 121 21.96 -31.97 12.37
CA GLY A 121 23.02 -32.74 11.71
C GLY A 121 23.78 -33.64 12.67
N LYS A 122 24.45 -34.68 12.13
CA LYS A 122 25.25 -35.63 12.92
C LYS A 122 24.48 -36.25 14.12
N GLY A 123 23.18 -36.47 13.96
CA GLY A 123 22.31 -36.99 15.02
C GLY A 123 21.97 -36.01 16.14
N ARG A 124 22.29 -34.72 15.98
CA ARG A 124 22.09 -33.66 16.98
C ARG A 124 21.07 -32.64 16.47
N LEU A 125 20.32 -32.07 17.43
CA LEU A 125 19.41 -30.95 17.22
C LEU A 125 19.68 -29.90 18.31
N VAL A 126 20.03 -28.69 17.89
CA VAL A 126 20.23 -27.54 18.77
C VAL A 126 19.37 -26.41 18.24
N ILE A 127 18.57 -25.80 19.10
CA ILE A 127 17.62 -24.76 18.72
C ILE A 127 17.90 -23.54 19.60
N GLY A 128 17.97 -22.36 19.02
CA GLY A 128 18.27 -21.15 19.78
C GLY A 128 17.70 -19.90 19.13
N SER A 129 17.49 -18.89 19.96
CA SER A 129 17.06 -17.54 19.53
C SER A 129 18.01 -16.84 18.55
N HIS A 130 19.31 -17.12 18.66
CA HIS A 130 20.37 -16.44 17.93
C HIS A 130 21.29 -17.48 17.28
N ASP A 131 21.71 -17.23 16.05
CA ASP A 131 22.65 -18.10 15.32
C ASP A 131 24.04 -18.13 15.97
N THR A 132 24.52 -17.00 16.50
CA THR A 132 25.76 -16.94 17.29
C THR A 132 25.66 -17.73 18.59
N LEU A 133 24.48 -17.82 19.21
CA LEU A 133 24.28 -18.64 20.41
C LEU A 133 24.35 -20.14 20.10
N ILE A 134 23.81 -20.56 18.95
CA ILE A 134 24.00 -21.94 18.46
C ILE A 134 25.49 -22.21 18.22
N ASN A 135 26.19 -21.25 17.60
CA ASN A 135 27.64 -21.35 17.38
C ASN A 135 28.45 -21.43 18.69
N GLU A 136 28.01 -20.76 19.75
CA GLU A 136 28.63 -20.89 21.08
C GLU A 136 28.37 -22.26 21.72
N ALA A 137 27.20 -22.85 21.47
CA ALA A 137 26.88 -24.20 21.95
C ALA A 137 27.62 -25.28 21.15
N MET A 138 27.78 -25.07 19.84
CA MET A 138 28.47 -25.97 18.94
C MET A 138 29.08 -25.20 17.76
N GLU A 139 30.39 -25.31 17.57
CA GLU A 139 31.12 -24.50 16.60
C GLU A 139 30.70 -24.80 15.14
N HIS A 140 30.41 -23.72 14.40
CA HIS A 140 30.08 -23.71 12.99
C HIS A 140 31.00 -22.78 12.21
N LYS A 141 31.22 -23.11 10.93
CA LYS A 141 31.97 -22.23 10.02
C LYS A 141 31.10 -21.04 9.61
N LEU A 142 31.70 -19.86 9.53
CA LEU A 142 31.08 -18.69 8.90
C LEU A 142 30.96 -18.92 7.39
N LYS A 143 29.81 -18.58 6.81
CA LYS A 143 29.63 -18.63 5.35
C LYS A 143 30.51 -17.58 4.68
N LYS A 144 31.25 -17.97 3.62
CA LYS A 144 32.15 -17.08 2.85
C LYS A 144 31.40 -16.00 2.05
N LEU A 145 30.16 -16.26 1.70
CA LEU A 145 29.26 -15.31 1.05
C LEU A 145 28.60 -14.45 2.14
N TYR A 146 28.33 -13.19 1.81
CA TYR A 146 27.52 -12.19 2.53
C TYR A 146 28.28 -10.97 3.03
N ASN A 147 28.78 -10.17 2.08
CA ASN A 147 29.06 -8.74 2.30
C ASN A 147 27.81 -7.86 2.08
N ASN A 148 26.67 -8.42 1.62
CA ASN A 148 25.45 -7.66 1.31
C ASN A 148 24.21 -8.25 2.01
N PRO A 149 23.69 -7.61 3.07
CA PRO A 149 22.47 -8.03 3.78
C PRO A 149 21.22 -8.19 2.90
N LYS A 150 21.18 -7.56 1.72
CA LYS A 150 20.06 -7.68 0.78
C LYS A 150 19.92 -9.11 0.21
N GLU A 151 21.04 -9.82 0.03
CA GLU A 151 21.09 -11.19 -0.52
C GLU A 151 20.49 -12.24 0.41
N VAL A 152 20.31 -11.92 1.71
CA VAL A 152 19.78 -12.85 2.72
C VAL A 152 18.35 -12.53 3.11
N SER A 153 17.82 -11.39 2.65
CA SER A 153 16.52 -10.85 3.05
C SER A 153 15.31 -11.71 2.64
N PHE A 154 15.52 -12.69 1.74
CA PHE A 154 14.51 -13.61 1.25
C PHE A 154 15.01 -15.07 1.26
N SER A 155 15.36 -15.54 2.46
CA SER A 155 15.88 -16.91 2.70
C SER A 155 15.62 -17.35 4.15
N SER A 156 15.91 -18.61 4.48
CA SER A 156 15.99 -19.11 5.86
C SER A 156 17.42 -19.07 6.43
N HIS A 157 18.39 -18.51 5.70
CA HIS A 157 19.79 -18.65 6.06
C HIS A 157 20.25 -17.74 7.21
N THR A 158 21.30 -18.19 7.91
CA THR A 158 22.02 -17.44 8.93
C THR A 158 23.48 -17.19 8.52
N ARG A 159 24.27 -16.55 9.40
CA ARG A 159 25.72 -16.31 9.23
C ARG A 159 26.54 -17.60 9.12
N PHE A 160 26.03 -18.69 9.69
CA PHE A 160 26.79 -19.92 9.88
C PHE A 160 26.35 -21.01 8.91
N GLU A 161 27.31 -21.80 8.46
CA GLU A 161 27.07 -23.01 7.68
C GLU A 161 26.24 -24.02 8.50
N SER A 162 25.23 -24.63 7.87
CA SER A 162 24.31 -25.60 8.48
C SER A 162 23.40 -25.07 9.60
N VAL A 163 23.40 -23.76 9.87
CA VAL A 163 22.44 -23.14 10.79
C VAL A 163 21.40 -22.36 10.00
N GLU A 164 20.13 -22.63 10.26
CA GLU A 164 18.99 -22.05 9.56
C GLU A 164 18.02 -21.40 10.54
N LYS A 165 17.17 -20.51 10.04
CA LYS A 165 16.02 -19.96 10.75
C LYS A 165 14.76 -20.71 10.34
N LEU A 166 13.99 -21.15 11.33
CA LEU A 166 12.63 -21.62 11.12
C LEU A 166 11.78 -20.43 10.69
N ILE A 167 11.24 -20.51 9.47
CA ILE A 167 10.37 -19.46 8.92
C ILE A 167 9.03 -19.44 9.66
N PRO A 168 8.33 -18.29 9.70
CA PRO A 168 7.04 -18.18 10.36
C PRO A 168 6.02 -19.15 9.78
N ASN A 169 5.00 -19.48 10.59
CA ASN A 169 3.94 -20.43 10.28
C ASN A 169 4.37 -21.88 10.02
N MET A 170 5.62 -22.24 10.39
CA MET A 170 6.13 -23.61 10.43
C MET A 170 6.39 -24.04 11.86
N SER A 171 6.08 -25.30 12.17
CA SER A 171 6.35 -25.92 13.46
C SER A 171 7.57 -26.84 13.33
N LEU A 172 8.31 -27.01 14.42
CA LEU A 172 9.45 -27.93 14.50
C LEU A 172 9.18 -28.95 15.60
N GLU A 173 9.04 -30.22 15.23
CA GLU A 173 8.97 -31.35 16.17
C GLU A 173 10.39 -31.78 16.54
N ILE A 174 10.69 -31.81 17.83
CA ILE A 174 12.06 -31.89 18.36
C ILE A 174 12.65 -33.30 18.24
N THR A 175 11.84 -34.35 18.37
CA THR A 175 12.30 -35.73 18.42
C THR A 175 12.80 -36.21 17.06
N THR A 176 12.02 -35.93 16.02
CA THR A 176 12.27 -36.30 14.61
C THR A 176 12.94 -35.17 13.83
N ALA A 177 13.02 -33.97 14.42
CA ALA A 177 13.45 -32.75 13.77
C ALA A 177 12.67 -32.50 12.46
N LYS A 178 11.37 -32.83 12.47
CA LYS A 178 10.45 -32.65 11.34
C LYS A 178 9.89 -31.24 11.38
N ILE A 179 9.94 -30.56 10.24
CA ILE A 179 9.38 -29.23 10.05
C ILE A 179 8.07 -29.38 9.27
N GLU A 180 7.00 -28.76 9.76
CA GLU A 180 5.66 -28.84 9.15
C GLU A 180 4.97 -27.48 9.16
N ARG A 181 4.38 -27.09 8.03
CA ARG A 181 3.50 -25.91 7.97
C ARG A 181 2.25 -26.18 8.79
N TYR A 182 1.85 -25.20 9.61
CA TYR A 182 0.59 -25.26 10.36
C TYR A 182 -0.33 -24.06 10.10
N TYR A 183 0.12 -23.08 9.31
CA TYR A 183 -0.72 -21.99 8.83
C TYR A 183 -0.43 -21.67 7.36
N PRO A 184 -1.46 -21.41 6.52
CA PRO A 184 -2.89 -21.34 6.86
C PRO A 184 -3.50 -22.70 7.23
N VAL A 185 -4.48 -22.69 8.14
CA VAL A 185 -5.18 -23.92 8.61
C VAL A 185 -6.20 -24.40 7.56
N GLY A 186 -6.67 -23.48 6.72
CA GLY A 186 -7.62 -23.75 5.64
C GLY A 186 -7.88 -22.50 4.80
N LYS A 187 -8.85 -22.59 3.89
CA LYS A 187 -9.28 -21.44 3.07
C LYS A 187 -9.93 -20.39 3.97
N TYR A 188 -9.60 -19.12 3.76
CA TYR A 188 -10.42 -18.06 4.34
C TYR A 188 -11.77 -18.00 3.62
N SER A 189 -12.81 -17.61 4.35
CA SER A 189 -14.16 -17.46 3.81
C SER A 189 -14.34 -16.10 3.13
N VAL A 190 -15.02 -16.06 1.97
CA VAL A 190 -15.48 -14.81 1.36
C VAL A 190 -16.48 -14.13 2.30
N ARG A 191 -16.19 -12.88 2.69
CA ARG A 191 -17.00 -12.09 3.62
C ARG A 191 -17.22 -10.69 3.07
N SER A 192 -18.25 -10.00 3.56
CA SER A 192 -18.44 -8.59 3.20
C SER A 192 -17.37 -7.70 3.87
N LYS A 193 -17.08 -6.55 3.24
CA LYS A 193 -16.14 -5.55 3.79
C LYS A 193 -16.55 -5.09 5.19
N GLU A 194 -17.86 -4.88 5.40
CA GLU A 194 -18.41 -4.47 6.70
C GLU A 194 -18.16 -5.51 7.79
N GLU A 195 -18.40 -6.79 7.50
CA GLU A 195 -18.17 -7.88 8.45
C GLU A 195 -16.70 -7.98 8.84
N ILE A 196 -15.81 -7.93 7.84
CA ILE A 196 -14.35 -7.97 8.06
C ILE A 196 -13.93 -6.82 8.98
N ARG A 197 -14.32 -5.57 8.68
CA ARG A 197 -13.93 -4.41 9.50
C ARG A 197 -14.49 -4.48 10.92
N ARG A 198 -15.76 -4.87 11.07
CA ARG A 198 -16.40 -5.03 12.38
C ARG A 198 -15.65 -6.06 13.24
N GLU A 199 -15.29 -7.20 12.67
CA GLU A 199 -14.55 -8.24 13.38
C GLU A 199 -13.12 -7.83 13.70
N LEU A 200 -12.41 -7.18 12.75
CA LEU A 200 -11.10 -6.58 12.98
C LEU A 200 -11.12 -5.60 14.16
N ILE A 201 -12.08 -4.66 14.18
CA ILE A 201 -12.22 -3.70 15.27
C ILE A 201 -12.49 -4.40 16.60
N SER A 202 -13.31 -5.45 16.61
CA SER A 202 -13.57 -6.25 17.82
C SER A 202 -12.27 -6.84 18.38
N TYR A 203 -11.44 -7.47 17.55
CA TYR A 203 -10.16 -8.05 17.99
C TYR A 203 -9.11 -7.00 18.39
N LEU A 204 -9.08 -5.87 17.67
CA LEU A 204 -8.19 -4.75 17.99
C LEU A 204 -8.57 -4.08 19.32
N ASN A 205 -9.86 -3.98 19.64
CA ASN A 205 -10.32 -3.47 20.93
C ASN A 205 -9.87 -4.37 22.09
N GLU A 206 -9.92 -5.69 21.94
CA GLU A 206 -9.40 -6.62 22.95
C GLU A 206 -7.87 -6.55 23.09
N THR A 207 -7.16 -6.27 22.00
CA THR A 207 -5.72 -5.95 22.04
C THR A 207 -5.44 -4.69 22.85
N VAL A 208 -6.21 -3.62 22.62
CA VAL A 208 -6.12 -2.36 23.39
C VAL A 208 -6.44 -2.59 24.87
N LYS A 209 -7.42 -3.44 25.17
CA LYS A 209 -7.80 -3.81 26.53
C LYS A 209 -6.65 -4.52 27.26
N TRP A 210 -5.99 -5.46 26.61
CA TRP A 210 -4.79 -6.12 27.15
C TRP A 210 -3.65 -5.11 27.39
N LEU A 211 -3.36 -4.25 26.41
CA LEU A 211 -2.33 -3.21 26.53
C LEU A 211 -2.60 -2.28 27.72
N ASN A 212 -3.84 -1.88 27.95
CA ASN A 212 -4.23 -1.04 29.09
C ASN A 212 -3.92 -1.69 30.44
N LYS A 213 -4.07 -3.00 30.55
CA LYS A 213 -3.80 -3.77 31.77
C LYS A 213 -2.33 -4.14 31.94
N SER A 214 -1.55 -4.02 30.88
CA SER A 214 -0.13 -4.36 30.92
C SER A 214 0.67 -3.36 31.75
N ASN A 215 1.75 -3.86 32.36
CA ASN A 215 2.71 -3.06 33.13
C ASN A 215 3.76 -2.38 32.22
N TYR A 216 3.54 -2.38 30.91
CA TYR A 216 4.45 -1.76 29.95
C TYR A 216 4.24 -0.25 29.87
N LYS A 217 5.35 0.48 29.72
CA LYS A 217 5.30 1.84 29.22
C LYS A 217 5.10 1.77 27.70
N LEU A 218 4.02 2.37 27.20
CA LEU A 218 3.63 2.22 25.80
C LEU A 218 4.32 3.28 24.95
N LEU A 219 5.01 2.84 23.90
CA LEU A 219 5.75 3.70 22.99
C LEU A 219 5.27 3.46 21.56
N LEU A 220 4.90 4.52 20.82
CA LEU A 220 4.52 4.42 19.40
C LEU A 220 5.45 5.29 18.54
N SER A 221 6.06 4.69 17.52
CA SER A 221 6.73 5.45 16.46
C SER A 221 5.68 6.07 15.54
N LEU A 222 5.57 7.39 15.55
CA LEU A 222 4.61 8.16 14.75
C LEU A 222 5.29 8.71 13.49
N THR A 223 4.56 8.72 12.37
CA THR A 223 5.00 9.30 11.09
C THR A 223 3.79 9.90 10.38
N GLY A 224 3.99 10.64 9.29
CA GLY A 224 2.96 11.06 8.36
C GLY A 224 2.35 9.93 7.53
N GLY A 225 2.82 8.69 7.71
CA GLY A 225 2.34 7.48 7.03
C GLY A 225 0.92 7.06 7.41
N GLY A 226 0.33 6.16 6.63
CA GLY A 226 -0.97 5.56 6.94
C GLY A 226 -0.92 4.56 8.10
N ASP A 227 0.18 3.82 8.21
CA ASP A 227 0.32 2.70 9.15
C ASP A 227 0.37 3.20 10.61
N SER A 228 1.19 4.22 10.87
CA SER A 228 1.34 4.85 12.18
C SER A 228 0.06 5.59 12.60
N LYS A 229 -0.61 6.28 11.66
CA LYS A 229 -1.95 6.85 11.89
C LYS A 229 -2.99 5.80 12.24
N MET A 230 -2.99 4.65 11.56
CA MET A 230 -3.90 3.55 11.92
C MET A 230 -3.60 3.01 13.32
N SER A 231 -2.32 2.83 13.67
CA SER A 231 -1.95 2.39 15.03
C SER A 231 -2.35 3.42 16.09
N LEU A 232 -2.19 4.71 15.80
CA LEU A 232 -2.66 5.80 16.66
C LEU A 232 -4.20 5.80 16.80
N ALA A 233 -4.93 5.52 15.73
CA ALA A 233 -6.39 5.39 15.75
C ALA A 233 -6.85 4.24 16.66
N ILE A 234 -6.20 3.06 16.55
CA ILE A 234 -6.46 1.90 17.41
C ILE A 234 -6.14 2.24 18.88
N LEU A 235 -5.01 2.91 19.13
CA LEU A 235 -4.54 3.25 20.47
C LEU A 235 -5.20 4.50 21.06
N LYS A 236 -6.19 5.10 20.39
CA LYS A 236 -6.93 6.28 20.87
C LYS A 236 -7.37 6.16 22.35
N PRO A 237 -7.91 5.02 22.83
CA PRO A 237 -8.32 4.89 24.24
C PRO A 237 -7.14 5.00 25.24
N LEU A 238 -5.91 4.78 24.79
CA LEU A 238 -4.69 4.75 25.62
C LEU A 238 -3.82 6.00 25.46
N ILE A 239 -4.29 7.04 24.77
CA ILE A 239 -3.53 8.27 24.50
C ILE A 239 -2.90 8.87 25.76
N HIS A 240 -3.61 8.85 26.89
CA HIS A 240 -3.15 9.43 28.15
C HIS A 240 -1.89 8.78 28.74
N ARG A 241 -1.55 7.56 28.34
CA ARG A 241 -0.35 6.82 28.79
C ARG A 241 0.56 6.42 27.63
N LEU A 242 0.26 6.88 26.42
CA LEU A 242 1.04 6.58 25.22
C LEU A 242 2.09 7.67 25.02
N GLU A 243 3.36 7.27 25.01
CA GLU A 243 4.43 8.11 24.51
C GLU A 243 4.57 7.89 23.00
N THR A 244 4.74 8.97 22.26
CA THR A 244 4.96 8.91 20.80
C THR A 244 6.31 9.53 20.46
N PHE A 245 6.95 9.02 19.40
CA PHE A 245 8.19 9.61 18.94
C PHE A 245 8.34 9.54 17.42
N THR A 246 9.13 10.45 16.87
CA THR A 246 9.53 10.46 15.46
C THR A 246 11.03 10.72 15.39
N TYR A 247 11.77 9.89 14.66
CA TYR A 247 13.19 10.13 14.47
C TYR A 247 13.43 11.08 13.29
N LEU A 248 14.38 11.98 13.47
CA LEU A 248 14.87 12.91 12.46
C LEU A 248 16.30 12.50 12.09
N LYS A 249 16.61 12.52 10.80
CA LYS A 249 17.97 12.29 10.31
C LYS A 249 18.59 13.64 9.95
N ASP A 250 19.88 13.84 10.25
CA ASP A 250 20.62 14.91 9.59
C ASP A 250 20.64 14.62 8.08
N THR A 251 19.98 15.49 7.33
CA THR A 251 19.86 15.37 5.88
C THR A 251 20.78 16.32 5.13
N THR A 252 21.69 17.04 5.79
CA THR A 252 22.61 18.02 5.15
C THR A 252 23.26 17.48 3.87
N ASN A 253 23.79 16.25 3.92
CA ASN A 253 24.45 15.54 2.82
C ASN A 253 23.54 14.61 1.99
N GLU A 254 22.22 14.60 2.25
CA GLU A 254 21.27 13.72 1.58
C GLU A 254 20.67 14.34 0.30
N SER A 255 20.11 13.48 -0.54
CA SER A 255 19.39 13.92 -1.75
C SER A 255 18.19 14.81 -1.40
N ASN A 256 17.82 15.71 -2.31
CA ASN A 256 16.64 16.59 -2.13
C ASN A 256 15.33 15.81 -1.88
N PHE A 257 15.21 14.60 -2.44
CA PHE A 257 14.08 13.72 -2.20
C PHE A 257 14.01 13.26 -0.73
N VAL A 258 15.14 12.84 -0.17
CA VAL A 258 15.24 12.40 1.23
C VAL A 258 15.00 13.58 2.17
N LYS A 259 15.63 14.73 1.92
CA LYS A 259 15.39 16.00 2.65
C LYS A 259 13.90 16.33 2.73
N LYS A 260 13.23 16.37 1.58
CA LYS A 260 11.80 16.66 1.49
C LYS A 260 10.94 15.62 2.21
N THR A 261 11.33 14.35 2.17
CA THR A 261 10.59 13.27 2.86
C THR A 261 10.60 13.47 4.37
N PHE A 262 11.78 13.68 4.97
CA PHE A 262 11.89 13.93 6.42
C PHE A 262 11.23 15.24 6.83
N GLN A 263 11.35 16.30 6.01
CA GLN A 263 10.69 17.57 6.27
C GLN A 263 9.15 17.42 6.24
N ASN A 264 8.60 16.80 5.20
CA ASN A 264 7.17 16.55 5.11
C ASN A 264 6.67 15.72 6.29
N ASP A 265 7.41 14.66 6.68
CA ASP A 265 7.04 13.80 7.79
C ASP A 265 6.99 14.59 9.10
N LYS A 266 8.01 15.41 9.37
CA LYS A 266 8.06 16.32 10.51
C LYS A 266 6.88 17.30 10.52
N GLU A 267 6.59 17.96 9.41
CA GLU A 267 5.47 18.93 9.31
C GLU A 267 4.11 18.27 9.58
N ILE A 268 3.87 17.08 9.04
CA ILE A 268 2.64 16.32 9.26
C ILE A 268 2.53 15.89 10.72
N VAL A 269 3.60 15.32 11.29
CA VAL A 269 3.63 14.88 12.68
C VAL A 269 3.47 16.06 13.63
N ASP A 270 4.21 17.16 13.42
CA ASP A 270 4.08 18.41 14.19
C ASP A 270 2.61 18.87 14.20
N SER A 271 1.94 18.82 13.04
CA SER A 271 0.53 19.15 12.94
C SER A 271 -0.38 18.20 13.73
N ILE A 272 -0.18 16.88 13.61
CA ILE A 272 -0.95 15.86 14.35
C ILE A 272 -0.77 16.03 15.85
N VAL A 273 0.48 16.15 16.31
CA VAL A 273 0.84 16.28 17.72
C VAL A 273 0.21 17.51 18.35
N ASN A 274 0.30 18.66 17.68
CA ASN A 274 -0.26 19.91 18.19
C ASN A 274 -1.80 19.89 18.22
N ASN A 275 -2.44 19.35 17.18
CA ASN A 275 -3.91 19.32 17.11
C ASN A 275 -4.53 18.30 18.05
N LEU A 276 -3.83 17.21 18.37
CA LEU A 276 -4.33 16.14 19.23
C LEU A 276 -3.73 16.15 20.64
N ASN A 277 -2.84 17.10 20.93
CA ASN A 277 -2.12 17.24 22.19
C ASN A 277 -1.43 15.94 22.64
N LEU A 278 -0.64 15.35 21.76
CA LEU A 278 0.05 14.07 22.00
C LEU A 278 1.31 14.28 22.85
N ASN A 279 1.60 13.34 23.76
CA ASN A 279 2.91 13.25 24.40
C ASN A 279 3.94 12.77 23.36
N HIS A 280 4.70 13.69 22.79
CA HIS A 280 5.56 13.43 21.63
C HIS A 280 7.00 13.93 21.82
N LYS A 281 7.96 13.18 21.27
CA LYS A 281 9.37 13.56 21.20
C LYS A 281 9.95 13.36 19.81
N PHE A 282 10.69 14.35 19.32
CA PHE A 282 11.56 14.17 18.17
C PHE A 282 12.92 13.64 18.64
N ILE A 283 13.42 12.59 18.00
CA ILE A 283 14.71 11.98 18.29
C ILE A 283 15.65 12.26 17.12
N GLU A 284 16.69 13.06 17.31
CA GLU A 284 17.73 13.22 16.30
C GLU A 284 18.66 12.00 16.34
N ILE A 285 18.82 11.33 15.19
CA ILE A 285 19.71 10.17 15.09
C ILE A 285 21.15 10.65 15.23
N SER A 286 21.87 10.07 16.18
CA SER A 286 23.25 10.44 16.50
C SER A 286 24.18 10.21 15.31
N SER A 287 25.10 11.16 15.07
CA SER A 287 26.21 10.98 14.13
C SER A 287 27.21 9.95 14.68
N ASP A 288 27.98 9.32 13.77
CA ASP A 288 28.92 8.24 14.09
C ASP A 288 29.93 8.59 15.21
N GLU A 289 30.26 9.87 15.41
CA GLU A 289 31.22 10.34 16.42
C GLU A 289 30.70 10.22 17.87
N SER A 290 29.38 10.05 18.07
CA SER A 290 28.75 9.98 19.41
C SER A 290 28.24 8.59 19.78
N THR A 291 28.56 7.59 18.96
CA THR A 291 28.09 6.21 19.09
C THR A 291 28.99 5.38 20.01
N ASP A 292 28.41 4.67 20.97
CA ASP A 292 29.14 3.70 21.80
C ASP A 292 29.44 2.44 20.98
N LEU A 293 30.71 2.30 20.58
CA LEU A 293 31.17 1.17 19.76
C LEU A 293 30.91 -0.20 20.41
N SER A 294 30.91 -0.29 21.74
CA SER A 294 30.69 -1.55 22.45
C SER A 294 29.23 -2.03 22.33
N VAL A 295 28.28 -1.09 22.31
CA VAL A 295 26.87 -1.37 22.06
C VAL A 295 26.68 -1.84 20.63
N ILE A 296 27.32 -1.17 19.65
CA ILE A 296 27.25 -1.57 18.24
C ILE A 296 27.82 -2.97 18.02
N GLU A 297 28.97 -3.28 18.61
CA GLU A 297 29.54 -4.63 18.55
C GLU A 297 28.61 -5.68 19.15
N THR A 298 27.92 -5.34 20.24
CA THR A 298 26.92 -6.22 20.84
C THR A 298 25.71 -6.44 19.93
N ILE A 299 25.20 -5.39 19.27
CA ILE A 299 24.10 -5.51 18.29
C ILE A 299 24.53 -6.40 17.12
N LYS A 300 25.69 -6.13 16.52
CA LYS A 300 26.28 -6.94 15.43
C LYS A 300 26.47 -8.40 15.84
N HIS A 301 26.83 -8.65 17.09
CA HIS A 301 26.96 -10.00 17.62
C HIS A 301 25.61 -10.70 17.74
N ASN A 302 24.59 -10.01 18.24
CA ASN A 302 23.26 -10.57 18.44
C ASN A 302 22.56 -10.82 17.10
N VAL A 303 22.54 -9.85 16.19
CA VAL A 303 21.69 -9.89 15.00
C VAL A 303 22.52 -9.79 13.73
N PHE A 304 22.09 -10.49 12.70
CA PHE A 304 22.76 -10.48 11.39
C PHE A 304 22.36 -9.27 10.50
N SER A 305 21.23 -8.62 10.78
CA SER A 305 20.78 -7.48 9.99
C SER A 305 21.69 -6.27 10.18
N ASN A 306 21.72 -5.40 9.16
CA ASN A 306 22.44 -4.14 9.18
C ASN A 306 21.51 -3.02 8.71
N HIS A 307 20.43 -2.78 9.47
CA HIS A 307 19.44 -1.78 9.12
C HIS A 307 19.84 -0.39 9.63
N HIS A 308 19.98 -0.19 10.94
CA HIS A 308 20.37 1.10 11.49
C HIS A 308 20.92 1.01 12.93
N TYR A 309 22.17 0.60 13.10
CA TYR A 309 22.76 0.38 14.43
C TYR A 309 22.81 1.64 15.31
N ASN A 310 23.06 2.82 14.74
CA ASN A 310 23.08 4.08 15.50
C ASN A 310 21.71 4.39 16.14
N LEU A 311 20.63 4.08 15.43
CA LEU A 311 19.27 4.29 15.92
C LEU A 311 18.94 3.30 17.05
N ALA A 312 19.41 2.04 16.94
CA ALA A 312 19.31 1.08 18.03
C ALA A 312 20.11 1.53 19.28
N ASN A 313 21.29 2.13 19.09
CA ASN A 313 22.06 2.75 20.17
C ASN A 313 21.31 3.93 20.81
N ASP A 314 20.70 4.80 20.01
CA ASP A 314 19.88 5.91 20.51
C ASP A 314 18.66 5.40 21.29
N TYR A 315 17.98 4.36 20.80
CA TYR A 315 16.89 3.71 21.55
C TYR A 315 17.39 3.18 22.88
N TYR A 316 18.55 2.54 22.92
CA TYR A 316 19.13 2.03 24.17
C TYR A 316 19.46 3.16 25.14
N ARG A 317 20.04 4.26 24.66
CA ARG A 317 20.36 5.43 25.50
C ARG A 317 19.11 6.08 26.10
N ILE A 318 18.02 6.14 25.34
CA ILE A 318 16.80 6.86 25.74
C ILE A 318 15.86 5.98 26.57
N TYR A 319 15.68 4.72 26.18
CA TYR A 319 14.66 3.83 26.72
C TYR A 319 15.21 2.58 27.42
N GLY A 320 16.51 2.29 27.27
CA GLY A 320 17.13 1.12 27.84
C GLY A 320 17.05 1.08 29.37
N GLY A 321 16.86 -0.13 29.91
CA GLY A 321 16.73 -0.36 31.35
C GLY A 321 15.33 -0.14 31.92
N GLU A 322 14.38 0.36 31.12
CA GLU A 322 12.97 0.48 31.50
C GLU A 322 12.10 -0.54 30.75
N ASN A 323 10.90 -0.82 31.29
CA ASN A 323 9.97 -1.80 30.73
C ASN A 323 9.07 -1.19 29.63
N TYR A 324 9.68 -0.68 28.56
CA TYR A 324 8.96 -0.16 27.40
C TYR A 324 8.50 -1.27 26.45
N LEU A 325 7.31 -1.09 25.87
CA LEU A 325 6.78 -1.89 24.77
C LEU A 325 6.53 -0.98 23.56
N HIS A 326 7.36 -1.15 22.52
CA HIS A 326 7.27 -0.38 21.29
C HIS A 326 6.20 -0.98 20.36
N ILE A 327 5.11 -0.24 20.16
CA ILE A 327 4.14 -0.53 19.12
C ILE A 327 4.72 -0.11 17.76
N ARG A 328 4.97 -1.09 16.89
CA ARG A 328 5.48 -0.87 15.54
C ARG A 328 4.40 -1.05 14.48
N SER A 329 4.24 -0.01 13.67
CA SER A 329 3.31 0.03 12.53
C SER A 329 4.02 -0.42 11.25
N SER A 330 4.52 -1.65 11.24
CA SER A 330 5.51 -2.11 10.26
C SER A 330 5.00 -3.30 9.44
N ALA A 331 5.74 -4.41 9.40
CA ALA A 331 5.71 -5.35 8.29
C ALA A 331 4.35 -6.00 8.01
N LEU A 332 3.52 -6.21 9.03
CA LEU A 332 2.15 -6.72 8.89
C LEU A 332 1.14 -5.67 8.37
N PHE A 333 1.49 -4.38 8.33
CA PHE A 333 0.66 -3.39 7.63
C PHE A 333 0.82 -3.50 6.11
N ASN A 334 1.90 -4.11 5.60
CA ASN A 334 2.07 -4.31 4.16
C ASN A 334 1.04 -5.28 3.57
N ILE A 335 0.61 -6.31 4.31
CA ILE A 335 -0.47 -7.18 3.85
C ILE A 335 -1.81 -6.43 3.76
N GLY A 336 -2.06 -5.42 4.60
CA GLY A 336 -3.26 -4.58 4.48
C GLY A 336 -3.25 -3.65 3.26
N LYS A 337 -2.10 -3.48 2.61
CA LYS A 337 -1.88 -2.56 1.49
C LYS A 337 -1.62 -3.23 0.15
N TYR A 338 -1.50 -4.56 0.10
CA TYR A 338 -1.06 -5.32 -1.09
C TYR A 338 0.10 -4.66 -1.86
N ILE A 339 1.33 -4.96 -1.45
CA ILE A 339 2.54 -4.26 -1.94
C ILE A 339 3.07 -4.73 -3.31
N PHE A 340 2.36 -5.64 -3.98
CA PHE A 340 2.76 -6.18 -5.28
C PHE A 340 2.18 -5.34 -6.43
N PRO A 341 2.77 -5.41 -7.64
CA PRO A 341 2.27 -4.66 -8.80
C PRO A 341 0.78 -4.92 -9.08
N PHE A 342 0.06 -3.92 -9.58
CA PHE A 342 -1.38 -4.04 -9.83
C PHE A 342 -1.72 -5.17 -10.82
N GLU A 343 -0.82 -5.45 -11.76
CA GLU A 343 -0.98 -6.51 -12.75
C GLU A 343 -1.01 -7.91 -12.12
N SER A 344 -0.39 -8.09 -10.95
CA SER A 344 -0.36 -9.38 -10.25
C SER A 344 -1.71 -9.77 -9.63
N ILE A 345 -2.67 -8.84 -9.59
CA ILE A 345 -4.04 -9.10 -9.09
C ILE A 345 -4.83 -9.98 -10.07
N ASN A 346 -4.55 -9.86 -11.38
CA ASN A 346 -5.28 -10.58 -12.43
C ASN A 346 -4.62 -11.91 -12.83
N VAL A 347 -3.65 -12.38 -12.06
CA VAL A 347 -2.97 -13.66 -12.32
C VAL A 347 -3.85 -14.80 -11.79
N GLU A 348 -4.34 -15.63 -12.71
CA GLU A 348 -5.18 -16.78 -12.38
C GLU A 348 -4.34 -18.00 -11.98
N ASP A 349 -3.23 -18.24 -12.70
CA ASP A 349 -2.34 -19.38 -12.49
C ASP A 349 -0.97 -18.93 -11.97
N TRP A 350 -0.54 -19.54 -10.87
CA TRP A 350 0.72 -19.22 -10.19
C TRP A 350 1.72 -20.36 -10.34
N ASP A 351 2.53 -20.32 -11.39
CA ASP A 351 3.71 -21.16 -11.53
C ASP A 351 4.96 -20.53 -10.90
N VAL A 352 6.04 -21.31 -10.81
CA VAL A 352 7.30 -20.87 -10.20
C VAL A 352 7.88 -19.66 -10.93
N GLU A 353 7.82 -19.63 -12.26
CA GLU A 353 8.34 -18.54 -13.09
C GLU A 353 7.59 -17.23 -12.83
N THR A 354 6.26 -17.28 -12.78
CA THR A 354 5.41 -16.13 -12.48
C THR A 354 5.67 -15.61 -11.07
N ILE A 355 5.76 -16.49 -10.08
CA ILE A 355 6.09 -16.09 -8.71
C ILE A 355 7.48 -15.44 -8.68
N ALA A 356 8.47 -16.07 -9.30
CA ALA A 356 9.86 -15.63 -9.32
C ALA A 356 10.02 -14.24 -9.95
N LYS A 357 9.27 -13.96 -11.01
CA LYS A 357 9.20 -12.62 -11.64
C LYS A 357 8.76 -11.54 -10.65
N TYR A 358 7.73 -11.79 -9.84
CA TYR A 358 7.20 -10.79 -8.91
C TYR A 358 8.05 -10.62 -7.64
N VAL A 359 8.80 -11.65 -7.23
CA VAL A 359 9.69 -11.58 -6.05
C VAL A 359 11.16 -11.31 -6.39
N GLN A 360 11.52 -11.12 -7.67
CA GLN A 360 12.91 -10.92 -8.12
C GLN A 360 13.63 -9.79 -7.37
N LYS A 361 12.93 -8.71 -7.04
CA LYS A 361 13.49 -7.59 -6.28
C LYS A 361 13.93 -7.96 -4.86
N TRP A 362 13.46 -9.09 -4.33
CA TRP A 362 13.80 -9.59 -3.00
C TRP A 362 14.82 -10.72 -3.03
N THR A 363 14.84 -11.52 -4.10
CA THR A 363 15.87 -12.55 -4.28
C THR A 363 17.21 -11.93 -4.67
N ASN A 364 17.19 -10.83 -5.43
CA ASN A 364 18.38 -10.18 -5.96
C ASN A 364 19.26 -11.13 -6.80
N ILE A 365 18.63 -12.13 -7.42
CA ILE A 365 19.25 -13.08 -8.35
C ILE A 365 18.92 -12.60 -9.77
N GLU A 366 19.95 -12.23 -10.52
CA GLU A 366 19.81 -11.69 -11.88
C GLU A 366 19.52 -12.80 -12.91
N ASP A 367 20.17 -13.95 -12.76
CA ASP A 367 19.94 -15.10 -13.65
C ASP A 367 18.55 -15.71 -13.39
N GLU A 368 17.78 -15.85 -14.47
CA GLU A 368 16.38 -16.28 -14.40
C GLU A 368 16.26 -17.75 -13.96
N ALA A 369 17.11 -18.63 -14.47
CA ALA A 369 17.05 -20.06 -14.14
C ALA A 369 17.43 -20.30 -12.68
N ASP A 370 18.46 -19.60 -12.19
CA ASP A 370 18.85 -19.65 -10.78
C ASP A 370 17.78 -19.03 -9.87
N ASN A 371 17.14 -17.95 -10.29
CA ASN A 371 16.05 -17.32 -9.54
C ASN A 371 14.83 -18.26 -9.44
N ASN A 372 14.43 -18.89 -10.55
CA ASN A 372 13.34 -19.86 -10.59
C ASN A 372 13.65 -21.07 -9.68
N LYS A 373 14.87 -21.59 -9.75
CA LYS A 373 15.32 -22.68 -8.87
C LYS A 373 15.31 -22.27 -7.40
N HIS A 374 15.77 -21.07 -7.08
CA HIS A 374 15.74 -20.54 -5.72
C HIS A 374 14.31 -20.45 -5.20
N VAL A 375 13.39 -19.88 -5.98
CA VAL A 375 11.97 -19.75 -5.62
C VAL A 375 11.29 -21.11 -5.48
N SER A 376 11.60 -22.09 -6.33
CA SER A 376 11.14 -23.48 -6.17
C SER A 376 11.57 -24.04 -4.81
N ASN A 377 12.85 -23.92 -4.45
CA ASN A 377 13.34 -24.39 -3.15
C ASN A 377 12.65 -23.68 -1.97
N LEU A 378 12.35 -22.38 -2.12
CA LEU A 378 11.63 -21.62 -1.11
C LEU A 378 10.19 -22.14 -0.93
N LEU A 379 9.49 -22.45 -2.02
CA LEU A 379 8.13 -23.00 -2.00
C LEU A 379 8.12 -24.40 -1.38
N ASP A 380 9.08 -25.24 -1.75
CA ASP A 380 9.22 -26.61 -1.24
C ASP A 380 9.50 -26.61 0.26
N TYR A 381 10.49 -25.84 0.72
CA TYR A 381 10.80 -25.71 2.16
C TYR A 381 9.61 -25.13 2.94
N ALA A 382 8.92 -24.16 2.34
CA ALA A 382 7.74 -23.56 2.90
C ALA A 382 6.52 -24.49 2.82
N GLN A 383 6.58 -25.65 2.18
CA GLN A 383 5.44 -26.58 1.98
C GLN A 383 4.21 -25.86 1.39
N LEU A 384 4.45 -25.01 0.40
CA LEU A 384 3.43 -24.20 -0.26
C LEU A 384 2.99 -24.84 -1.59
N GLU A 385 2.52 -26.08 -1.52
CA GLU A 385 1.95 -26.82 -2.67
C GLU A 385 0.47 -26.47 -2.89
N ASN A 386 -0.25 -26.12 -1.82
CA ASN A 386 -1.64 -25.68 -1.85
C ASN A 386 -1.76 -24.31 -1.17
N PHE A 387 -2.17 -23.32 -1.94
CA PHE A 387 -2.28 -21.95 -1.44
C PHE A 387 -3.60 -21.66 -0.70
N TYR A 388 -4.54 -22.61 -0.57
CA TYR A 388 -5.83 -22.40 0.13
C TYR A 388 -6.57 -21.10 -0.29
N ASN A 389 -6.54 -20.75 -1.58
CA ASN A 389 -7.05 -19.50 -2.16
C ASN A 389 -6.36 -18.20 -1.66
N TYR A 390 -5.24 -18.29 -0.95
CA TYR A 390 -4.37 -17.16 -0.66
C TYR A 390 -3.50 -16.84 -1.87
N ASN A 391 -3.11 -15.57 -2.00
CA ASN A 391 -2.12 -15.17 -2.99
C ASN A 391 -0.73 -15.68 -2.56
N PRO A 392 0.00 -16.44 -3.40
CA PRO A 392 1.28 -17.03 -3.03
C PRO A 392 2.36 -15.99 -2.72
N LEU A 393 2.31 -14.81 -3.35
CA LEU A 393 3.24 -13.73 -3.07
C LEU A 393 3.11 -13.25 -1.62
N GLU A 394 1.88 -13.17 -1.11
CA GLU A 394 1.61 -12.77 0.27
C GLU A 394 2.05 -13.86 1.27
N LEU A 395 1.86 -15.14 0.95
CA LEU A 395 2.35 -16.25 1.79
C LEU A 395 3.87 -16.30 1.85
N LEU A 396 4.56 -16.08 0.73
CA LEU A 396 6.02 -15.99 0.70
C LEU A 396 6.53 -14.74 1.43
N PHE A 397 5.82 -13.62 1.32
CA PHE A 397 6.13 -12.42 2.10
C PHE A 397 6.05 -12.69 3.62
N LEU A 398 4.96 -13.33 4.06
CA LEU A 398 4.78 -13.73 5.46
C LEU A 398 5.87 -14.72 5.93
N SER A 399 6.29 -15.64 5.04
CA SER A 399 7.24 -16.70 5.38
C SER A 399 8.70 -16.24 5.40
N TYR A 400 9.15 -15.44 4.43
CA TYR A 400 10.58 -15.12 4.32
C TYR A 400 10.91 -13.67 4.66
N ARG A 401 10.09 -12.73 4.18
CA ARG A 401 10.36 -11.30 4.33
C ARG A 401 10.15 -10.83 5.77
N LEU A 402 9.13 -11.35 6.47
CA LEU A 402 8.87 -10.98 7.86
C LEU A 402 10.00 -11.39 8.81
N ILE A 403 10.52 -12.61 8.71
CA ILE A 403 11.54 -13.07 9.65
C ILE A 403 12.92 -12.47 9.37
N GLN A 404 13.33 -12.33 8.11
CA GLN A 404 14.68 -11.87 7.79
C GLN A 404 14.82 -10.36 7.85
N TRP A 405 13.95 -9.62 7.15
CA TRP A 405 14.01 -8.17 7.17
C TRP A 405 13.43 -7.63 8.47
N HIS A 406 12.15 -7.93 8.75
CA HIS A 406 11.49 -7.30 9.89
C HIS A 406 11.96 -7.87 11.23
N GLY A 407 12.18 -9.19 11.33
CA GLY A 407 12.76 -9.81 12.52
C GLY A 407 14.17 -9.29 12.82
N GLY A 408 14.99 -8.99 11.80
CA GLY A 408 16.26 -8.30 11.98
C GLY A 408 16.11 -6.88 12.54
N VAL A 409 15.22 -6.08 11.95
CA VAL A 409 14.94 -4.71 12.39
C VAL A 409 14.37 -4.65 13.82
N VAL A 410 13.59 -5.65 14.24
CA VAL A 410 13.14 -5.79 15.63
C VAL A 410 14.28 -6.23 16.53
N GLY A 411 15.06 -7.23 16.12
CA GLY A 411 16.21 -7.74 16.86
C GLY A 411 17.25 -6.66 17.19
N GLU A 412 17.52 -5.73 16.26
CA GLU A 412 18.46 -4.62 16.49
C GLU A 412 18.03 -3.76 17.69
N SER A 413 16.73 -3.55 17.88
CA SER A 413 16.19 -2.73 18.97
C SER A 413 15.87 -3.48 20.27
N ASP A 414 16.01 -4.81 20.30
CA ASP A 414 15.69 -5.62 21.49
C ASP A 414 16.55 -5.29 22.72
N ILE A 415 17.68 -4.61 22.51
CA ILE A 415 18.51 -4.11 23.61
C ILE A 415 17.83 -2.98 24.39
N ALA A 416 16.86 -2.28 23.78
CA ALA A 416 16.22 -1.09 24.34
C ALA A 416 14.82 -1.37 24.92
N PHE A 417 14.01 -2.16 24.23
CA PHE A 417 12.62 -2.43 24.59
C PHE A 417 12.10 -3.71 23.93
N ASP A 418 10.96 -4.24 24.39
CA ASP A 418 10.23 -5.26 23.65
C ASP A 418 9.33 -4.61 22.57
N THR A 419 8.86 -5.39 21.59
CA THR A 419 8.08 -4.91 20.45
C THR A 419 6.75 -5.66 20.34
N ILE A 420 5.68 -4.92 20.04
CA ILE A 420 4.38 -5.48 19.64
C ILE A 420 3.96 -5.00 18.24
N LEU A 421 3.40 -5.90 17.45
CA LEU A 421 2.66 -5.56 16.23
C LEU A 421 1.17 -5.80 16.50
N LEU A 422 0.35 -4.75 16.35
CA LEU A 422 -1.09 -4.81 16.62
C LEU A 422 -1.84 -5.86 15.78
N LEU A 423 -1.24 -6.26 14.64
CA LEU A 423 -1.83 -7.19 13.69
C LEU A 423 -1.26 -8.63 13.83
N ASN A 424 -0.48 -8.94 14.88
CA ASN A 424 0.27 -10.20 15.02
C ASN A 424 -0.57 -11.41 15.48
N ALA A 425 -1.76 -11.59 14.92
CA ALA A 425 -2.59 -12.76 15.14
C ALA A 425 -3.04 -13.33 13.80
N ARG A 426 -3.03 -14.65 13.65
CA ARG A 426 -3.33 -15.31 12.37
C ARG A 426 -4.75 -14.99 11.94
N LYS A 427 -5.70 -14.93 12.88
CA LYS A 427 -7.07 -14.54 12.57
C LYS A 427 -7.20 -13.11 12.06
N ILE A 428 -6.41 -12.17 12.58
CA ILE A 428 -6.35 -10.79 12.07
C ILE A 428 -5.79 -10.80 10.65
N VAL A 429 -4.73 -11.57 10.40
CA VAL A 429 -4.14 -11.73 9.06
C VAL A 429 -5.14 -12.34 8.08
N ASP A 430 -5.89 -13.39 8.46
CA ASP A 430 -6.93 -13.99 7.62
C ASP A 430 -8.01 -12.98 7.24
N LEU A 431 -8.48 -12.18 8.19
CA LEU A 431 -9.46 -11.12 7.94
C LEU A 431 -8.93 -10.05 6.97
N ILE A 432 -7.67 -9.62 7.15
CA ILE A 432 -7.04 -8.67 6.25
C ILE A 432 -6.90 -9.26 4.84
N LEU A 433 -6.42 -10.49 4.72
CA LEU A 433 -6.22 -11.16 3.43
C LEU A 433 -7.55 -11.46 2.72
N SER A 434 -8.64 -11.65 3.49
CA SER A 434 -10.01 -11.78 2.97
C SER A 434 -10.59 -10.48 2.41
N TYR A 435 -10.01 -9.33 2.74
CA TYR A 435 -10.48 -8.04 2.23
C TYR A 435 -10.03 -7.84 0.77
N PRO A 436 -10.90 -7.33 -0.13
CA PRO A 436 -10.62 -7.27 -1.57
C PRO A 436 -9.27 -6.63 -1.92
N ILE A 437 -8.49 -7.34 -2.74
CA ILE A 437 -7.10 -6.99 -3.08
C ILE A 437 -7.02 -5.60 -3.72
N GLU A 438 -7.95 -5.25 -4.61
CA GLU A 438 -7.98 -3.95 -5.31
C GLU A 438 -8.18 -2.78 -4.36
N ASP A 439 -8.89 -3.00 -3.27
CA ASP A 439 -9.13 -1.98 -2.25
C ASP A 439 -7.97 -1.91 -1.25
N ARG A 440 -7.34 -3.05 -0.93
CA ARG A 440 -6.06 -3.07 -0.18
C ARG A 440 -4.96 -2.33 -0.92
N HIS A 441 -4.79 -2.58 -2.22
CA HIS A 441 -3.82 -1.87 -3.08
C HIS A 441 -4.04 -0.35 -3.11
N LYS A 442 -5.28 0.11 -2.89
CA LYS A 442 -5.65 1.54 -2.78
C LYS A 442 -5.63 2.06 -1.34
N ASN A 443 -5.14 1.26 -0.39
CA ASN A 443 -5.09 1.54 1.05
C ASN A 443 -6.46 1.85 1.69
N LYS A 444 -7.57 1.40 1.08
CA LYS A 444 -8.92 1.72 1.55
C LYS A 444 -9.23 1.09 2.91
N LEU A 445 -8.76 -0.14 3.15
CA LEU A 445 -8.99 -0.81 4.43
C LEU A 445 -8.53 0.06 5.61
N PHE A 446 -7.33 0.65 5.53
CA PHE A 446 -6.80 1.47 6.63
C PHE A 446 -7.51 2.81 6.74
N VAL A 447 -7.87 3.44 5.61
CA VAL A 447 -8.67 4.67 5.62
C VAL A 447 -10.01 4.42 6.30
N GLU A 448 -10.73 3.36 5.94
CA GLU A 448 -12.03 3.00 6.49
C GLU A 448 -11.95 2.62 7.99
N LEU A 449 -10.89 1.92 8.41
CA LEU A 449 -10.66 1.63 9.82
C LEU A 449 -10.36 2.91 10.62
N ILE A 450 -9.56 3.82 10.07
CA ILE A 450 -9.31 5.14 10.70
C ILE A 450 -10.61 5.94 10.79
N ASP A 451 -11.45 5.94 9.75
CA ASP A 451 -12.73 6.64 9.76
C ASP A 451 -13.67 6.15 10.87
N GLN A 452 -13.62 4.86 11.21
CA GLN A 452 -14.43 4.28 12.27
C GLN A 452 -13.83 4.50 13.67
N LEU A 453 -12.50 4.48 13.81
CA LEU A 453 -11.81 4.56 15.11
C LEU A 453 -11.49 6.01 15.53
N TRP A 454 -10.91 6.79 14.63
CA TRP A 454 -10.53 8.18 14.88
C TRP A 454 -10.48 9.02 13.59
N PRO A 455 -11.64 9.40 13.03
CA PRO A 455 -11.73 9.98 11.67
C PRO A 455 -10.91 11.26 11.46
N ILE A 456 -10.63 12.04 12.50
CA ILE A 456 -9.78 13.24 12.39
C ILE A 456 -8.39 12.93 11.81
N LEU A 457 -7.87 11.72 11.99
CA LEU A 457 -6.56 11.33 11.45
C LEU A 457 -6.53 11.26 9.92
N ASN A 458 -7.69 11.11 9.26
CA ASN A 458 -7.80 11.23 7.80
C ASN A 458 -7.86 12.69 7.32
N TYR A 459 -7.79 13.68 8.23
CA TYR A 459 -7.56 15.09 7.86
C TYR A 459 -6.24 15.28 7.14
N TRP A 460 -5.17 14.61 7.59
CA TRP A 460 -3.85 14.67 6.98
C TRP A 460 -3.70 13.63 5.89
N ASP A 461 -3.21 14.05 4.73
CA ASP A 461 -2.88 13.10 3.68
C ASP A 461 -1.73 12.17 4.09
N ILE A 462 -1.70 10.99 3.47
CA ILE A 462 -0.62 10.03 3.70
C ILE A 462 0.65 10.55 3.00
N ASN A 463 1.72 10.75 3.79
CA ASN A 463 3.05 11.17 3.32
C ASN A 463 3.03 12.45 2.46
N SER A 464 2.06 13.32 2.68
CA SER A 464 1.88 14.56 1.92
C SER A 464 1.51 15.69 2.86
N PRO A 465 2.10 16.89 2.71
CA PRO A 465 1.76 18.05 3.53
C PRO A 465 0.35 18.60 3.23
N ASN A 466 -0.34 18.04 2.23
CA ASN A 466 -1.74 18.34 1.96
C ASN A 466 -2.65 17.79 3.06
N ASN A 467 -3.82 18.40 3.18
CA ASN A 467 -4.86 17.99 4.11
C ASN A 467 -6.24 18.15 3.45
N LEU A 468 -7.30 17.73 4.13
CA LEU A 468 -8.67 17.86 3.63
C LEU A 468 -9.02 19.30 3.27
N GLN A 469 -8.50 20.30 4.01
CA GLN A 469 -8.75 21.70 3.72
C GLN A 469 -8.05 22.16 2.43
N SER A 470 -6.78 21.81 2.22
CA SER A 470 -6.05 22.16 0.99
C SER A 470 -6.68 21.49 -0.23
N LYS A 471 -7.13 20.23 -0.10
CA LYS A 471 -7.93 19.53 -1.12
C LYS A 471 -9.22 20.29 -1.43
N TYR A 472 -10.03 20.58 -0.41
CA TYR A 472 -11.27 21.32 -0.58
C TYR A 472 -11.05 22.65 -1.32
N LEU A 473 -10.05 23.44 -0.91
CA LEU A 473 -9.72 24.72 -1.55
C LEU A 473 -9.29 24.55 -3.00
N SER A 474 -8.47 23.53 -3.30
CA SER A 474 -8.04 23.23 -4.68
C SER A 474 -9.22 22.79 -5.56
N THR A 475 -10.09 21.90 -5.07
CA THR A 475 -11.29 21.45 -5.77
C THR A 475 -12.27 22.60 -5.98
N ALA A 476 -12.47 23.44 -4.97
CA ALA A 476 -13.32 24.63 -5.09
C ALA A 476 -12.77 25.61 -6.15
N SER A 477 -11.45 25.80 -6.21
CA SER A 477 -10.79 26.61 -7.24
C SER A 477 -10.96 26.00 -8.64
N GLN A 478 -10.76 24.68 -8.78
CA GLN A 478 -11.01 23.96 -10.04
C GLN A 478 -12.47 24.08 -10.47
N LEU A 479 -13.43 23.89 -9.57
CA LEU A 479 -14.85 24.05 -9.83
C LEU A 479 -15.19 25.48 -10.28
N LYS A 480 -14.58 26.51 -9.69
CA LYS A 480 -14.72 27.91 -10.15
C LYS A 480 -14.17 28.08 -11.57
N LYS A 481 -13.00 27.49 -11.88
CA LYS A 481 -12.41 27.52 -13.23
C LYS A 481 -13.29 26.78 -14.25
N TYR A 482 -13.80 25.60 -13.91
CA TYR A 482 -14.74 24.85 -14.76
C TYR A 482 -16.04 25.62 -14.98
N LYS A 483 -16.64 26.22 -13.95
CA LYS A 483 -17.83 27.06 -14.09
C LYS A 483 -17.58 28.27 -14.99
N LYS A 484 -16.41 28.91 -14.90
CA LYS A 484 -16.01 30.02 -15.78
C LYS A 484 -15.78 29.59 -17.24
N ILE A 485 -15.26 28.38 -17.46
CA ILE A 485 -15.10 27.81 -18.81
C ILE A 485 -16.46 27.41 -19.38
N ASN A 486 -17.33 26.79 -18.56
CA ASN A 486 -18.68 26.41 -18.99
C ASN A 486 -19.59 27.62 -19.22
N SER A 487 -19.50 28.70 -18.44
CA SER A 487 -20.27 29.92 -18.72
C SER A 487 -19.91 30.55 -20.07
N ASN A 488 -18.69 30.33 -20.56
CA ASN A 488 -18.25 30.75 -21.89
C ASN A 488 -18.67 29.76 -23.00
N LEU A 489 -19.05 28.53 -22.66
CA LEU A 489 -19.43 27.46 -23.60
C LEU A 489 -20.94 27.19 -23.64
N SER A 490 -21.68 27.46 -22.55
CA SER A 490 -23.11 27.15 -22.41
C SER A 490 -23.98 27.99 -23.35
N GLY A 491 -23.54 29.19 -23.73
CA GLY A 491 -24.22 29.97 -24.78
C GLY A 491 -24.11 29.38 -26.19
N LEU A 492 -23.27 28.36 -26.40
CA LEU A 492 -22.94 27.81 -27.74
C LEU A 492 -23.34 26.35 -27.94
N SER A 493 -23.39 25.54 -26.88
CA SER A 493 -23.85 24.14 -26.99
C SER A 493 -25.35 24.00 -27.23
N GLU A 494 -26.12 25.06 -26.96
CA GLU A 494 -27.57 25.06 -27.10
C GLU A 494 -28.04 25.68 -28.44
N LEU A 495 -27.16 26.29 -29.25
CA LEU A 495 -27.56 26.90 -30.53
C LEU A 495 -27.86 25.73 -31.45
N GLY A 496 -29.13 25.56 -31.83
CA GLY A 496 -29.66 24.42 -32.59
C GLY A 496 -29.13 24.35 -34.02
N LEU A 497 -27.81 24.22 -34.18
CA LEU A 497 -27.09 24.17 -35.45
C LEU A 497 -27.49 22.89 -36.20
N LYS A 498 -28.25 23.05 -37.28
CA LYS A 498 -28.61 21.96 -38.21
C LYS A 498 -28.07 22.31 -39.60
N LEU A 499 -27.04 21.60 -40.04
CA LEU A 499 -26.52 21.72 -41.42
C LEU A 499 -27.29 20.78 -42.35
N ILE A 500 -27.75 21.25 -43.51
CA ILE A 500 -28.47 20.44 -44.50
C ILE A 500 -27.78 20.58 -45.86
N LYS A 501 -27.34 19.47 -46.46
CA LYS A 501 -26.82 19.45 -47.83
C LYS A 501 -28.00 19.34 -48.80
N THR A 502 -28.11 20.26 -49.76
CA THR A 502 -29.26 20.36 -50.69
C THR A 502 -29.38 19.24 -51.71
N SER A 503 -28.44 18.29 -51.76
CA SER A 503 -28.39 17.24 -52.78
C SER A 503 -28.46 15.80 -52.27
N SER A 504 -28.72 15.55 -50.97
CA SER A 504 -28.90 14.20 -50.43
C SER A 504 -30.11 14.09 -49.50
N THR A 505 -30.87 13.00 -49.62
CA THR A 505 -32.02 12.66 -48.77
C THR A 505 -31.65 12.28 -47.33
N GLN A 506 -30.36 12.36 -46.96
CA GLN A 506 -29.90 12.26 -45.57
C GLN A 506 -28.88 13.36 -45.23
N PRO A 507 -28.96 13.97 -44.02
CA PRO A 507 -28.04 15.02 -43.58
C PRO A 507 -26.69 14.42 -43.15
N GLU A 508 -25.60 14.80 -43.84
CA GLU A 508 -24.22 14.45 -43.44
C GLU A 508 -23.61 15.55 -42.55
N ARG A 509 -22.99 15.15 -41.41
CA ARG A 509 -22.22 16.07 -40.56
C ARG A 509 -20.87 16.39 -41.23
N ILE A 510 -20.73 17.58 -41.80
CA ILE A 510 -19.47 18.05 -42.40
C ILE A 510 -19.03 19.38 -41.76
N TYR A 511 -18.76 19.34 -40.45
CA TYR A 511 -18.06 20.43 -39.78
C TYR A 511 -17.06 19.88 -38.77
N GLN A 512 -15.98 20.62 -38.56
CA GLN A 512 -15.02 20.35 -37.50
C GLN A 512 -15.19 21.42 -36.42
N LYS A 513 -15.47 20.99 -35.18
CA LYS A 513 -15.45 21.88 -34.02
C LYS A 513 -14.00 22.30 -33.80
N ILE A 514 -13.74 23.60 -33.78
CA ILE A 514 -12.40 24.13 -33.49
C ILE A 514 -12.36 24.59 -32.04
N THR A 515 -11.24 24.31 -31.36
CA THR A 515 -11.00 24.57 -29.94
C THR A 515 -11.17 26.03 -29.50
N ASN A 516 -11.20 26.99 -30.43
CA ASN A 516 -11.27 28.43 -30.15
C ASN A 516 -12.69 29.04 -30.23
N GLY A 517 -13.75 28.25 -30.02
CA GLY A 517 -15.11 28.81 -29.87
C GLY A 517 -15.85 29.12 -31.18
N GLY A 518 -15.56 28.37 -32.26
CA GLY A 518 -16.27 28.50 -33.54
C GLY A 518 -16.32 27.21 -34.35
N PHE A 519 -17.07 27.24 -35.45
CA PHE A 519 -17.30 26.12 -36.37
C PHE A 519 -16.69 26.43 -37.73
N LEU A 520 -15.91 25.49 -38.27
CA LEU A 520 -15.40 25.57 -39.64
C LEU A 520 -16.22 24.65 -40.56
N PHE A 521 -16.83 25.28 -41.56
CA PHE A 521 -17.54 24.63 -42.64
C PHE A 521 -16.62 24.51 -43.87
N LYS A 522 -16.56 23.31 -44.43
CA LYS A 522 -15.83 22.99 -45.66
C LYS A 522 -16.53 21.85 -46.38
N PHE A 523 -16.39 21.74 -47.70
CA PHE A 523 -16.88 20.58 -48.44
C PHE A 523 -16.11 19.31 -48.01
N SER A 524 -16.79 18.18 -47.87
CA SER A 524 -16.17 16.89 -47.54
C SER A 524 -15.48 16.24 -48.75
N ASN A 525 -15.93 16.59 -49.96
CA ASN A 525 -15.57 15.86 -51.18
C ASN A 525 -14.73 16.72 -52.12
N ASN A 526 -13.71 16.11 -52.72
CA ASN A 526 -12.80 16.81 -53.64
C ASN A 526 -13.39 17.03 -55.05
N ASN A 527 -14.50 16.37 -55.37
CA ASN A 527 -15.19 16.51 -56.65
C ASN A 527 -16.48 17.33 -56.49
N ILE A 528 -16.42 18.60 -56.88
CA ILE A 528 -17.55 19.53 -56.86
C ILE A 528 -18.27 19.49 -58.20
N LYS A 529 -19.58 19.19 -58.20
CA LYS A 529 -20.43 19.20 -59.40
C LYS A 529 -20.87 20.64 -59.74
N LYS A 530 -21.23 20.86 -61.01
CA LYS A 530 -21.78 22.14 -61.46
C LYS A 530 -23.09 22.45 -60.74
N LYS A 531 -23.23 23.65 -60.16
CA LYS A 531 -24.35 24.11 -59.32
C LYS A 531 -24.53 23.31 -58.02
N GLU A 532 -23.48 22.66 -57.54
CA GLU A 532 -23.50 22.06 -56.21
C GLU A 532 -23.44 23.17 -55.14
N SER A 533 -24.29 23.04 -54.12
CA SER A 533 -24.36 23.99 -53.01
C SER A 533 -24.47 23.30 -51.66
N TYR A 534 -24.08 24.00 -50.61
CA TYR A 534 -24.21 23.58 -49.21
C TYR A 534 -24.92 24.67 -48.44
N GLU A 535 -25.82 24.26 -47.54
CA GLU A 535 -26.64 25.16 -46.75
C GLU A 535 -26.38 24.99 -45.26
N LEU A 536 -26.00 26.08 -44.61
CA LEU A 536 -25.94 26.18 -43.16
C LEU A 536 -27.24 26.81 -42.67
N TYR A 537 -27.97 26.08 -41.82
CA TYR A 537 -29.09 26.61 -41.04
C TYR A 537 -28.73 26.68 -39.55
N ILE A 538 -28.96 27.83 -38.93
CA ILE A 538 -28.89 27.99 -37.47
C ILE A 538 -30.31 28.26 -36.99
N ASN A 539 -30.86 27.29 -36.25
CA ASN A 539 -32.23 27.41 -35.74
C ASN A 539 -32.24 28.07 -34.36
N PHE A 540 -33.06 29.12 -34.24
CA PHE A 540 -33.18 29.93 -33.03
C PHE A 540 -34.48 29.68 -32.24
N LEU A 541 -35.31 28.68 -32.61
CA LEU A 541 -36.66 28.47 -32.06
C LEU A 541 -36.75 28.21 -30.55
N ASN A 542 -35.62 27.89 -29.89
CA ASN A 542 -35.56 27.61 -28.45
C ASN A 542 -34.97 28.77 -27.62
N TYR A 543 -34.76 29.95 -28.20
CA TYR A 543 -34.11 31.11 -27.54
C TYR A 543 -35.11 32.19 -27.12
N ASP A 544 -34.80 32.89 -26.02
CA ASP A 544 -35.65 33.95 -25.49
C ASP A 544 -35.77 35.11 -26.50
N VAL A 545 -37.01 35.58 -26.66
CA VAL A 545 -37.56 36.36 -27.78
C VAL A 545 -37.09 37.83 -27.73
N ARG A 546 -36.21 38.19 -26.77
CA ARG A 546 -35.80 39.57 -26.45
C ARG A 546 -34.31 39.83 -26.61
N GLU A 547 -33.49 38.81 -26.81
CA GLU A 547 -32.04 38.96 -26.95
C GLU A 547 -31.64 39.05 -28.43
N GLY A 548 -30.67 39.91 -28.72
CA GLY A 548 -29.94 39.95 -29.97
C GLY A 548 -28.67 39.09 -29.92
N LEU A 549 -28.07 38.82 -31.09
CA LEU A 549 -26.88 37.98 -31.23
C LEU A 549 -25.85 38.64 -32.15
N GLN A 550 -24.66 38.87 -31.63
CA GLN A 550 -23.48 39.27 -32.42
C GLN A 550 -22.61 38.05 -32.70
N PHE A 551 -22.09 37.92 -33.92
CA PHE A 551 -21.17 36.84 -34.31
C PHE A 551 -20.25 37.28 -35.46
N LYS A 552 -19.22 36.49 -35.75
CA LYS A 552 -18.29 36.72 -36.86
C LYS A 552 -18.38 35.63 -37.92
N LEU A 553 -18.27 36.03 -39.18
CA LEU A 553 -18.00 35.14 -40.31
C LEU A 553 -16.63 35.44 -40.89
N ARG A 554 -15.90 34.37 -41.23
CA ARG A 554 -14.61 34.49 -41.92
C ARG A 554 -14.59 33.65 -43.20
N PHE A 555 -14.33 34.33 -44.32
CA PHE A 555 -14.12 33.70 -45.62
C PHE A 555 -12.63 33.70 -45.96
N TYR A 556 -12.14 32.59 -46.48
CA TYR A 556 -10.69 32.36 -46.62
C TYR A 556 -10.16 32.53 -48.05
N TYR A 557 -11.03 32.72 -49.04
CA TYR A 557 -10.64 32.72 -50.45
C TYR A 557 -10.49 34.13 -51.01
N ASN A 558 -9.30 34.46 -51.52
CA ASN A 558 -8.97 35.78 -52.09
C ASN A 558 -8.36 35.72 -53.49
N ASN A 559 -8.35 34.56 -54.15
CA ASN A 559 -7.71 34.42 -55.46
C ASN A 559 -8.60 35.02 -56.55
N PRO A 560 -8.16 36.08 -57.28
CA PRO A 560 -8.96 36.74 -58.32
C PRO A 560 -9.43 35.81 -59.44
N ASN A 561 -8.71 34.71 -59.69
CA ASN A 561 -9.06 33.72 -60.72
C ASN A 561 -10.36 32.94 -60.41
N GLY A 562 -10.89 33.06 -59.19
CA GLY A 562 -12.16 32.45 -58.80
C GLY A 562 -13.39 33.36 -58.84
N ARG A 563 -13.27 34.55 -59.44
CA ARG A 563 -14.41 35.43 -59.62
C ARG A 563 -15.45 34.78 -60.53
N ASP A 564 -16.72 34.97 -60.18
CA ASP A 564 -17.92 34.37 -60.78
C ASP A 564 -17.97 32.83 -60.68
N LYS A 565 -17.07 32.21 -59.90
CA LYS A 565 -17.04 30.75 -59.72
C LYS A 565 -17.82 30.28 -58.49
N ILE A 566 -17.87 31.10 -57.43
CA ILE A 566 -18.53 30.77 -56.17
C ILE A 566 -19.37 31.95 -55.72
N THR A 567 -20.64 31.70 -55.47
CA THR A 567 -21.57 32.70 -54.94
C THR A 567 -22.03 32.31 -53.55
N VAL A 568 -22.07 33.29 -52.65
CA VAL A 568 -22.61 33.16 -51.31
C VAL A 568 -23.97 33.86 -51.25
N LYS A 569 -24.99 33.13 -50.82
CA LYS A 569 -26.35 33.61 -50.59
C LYS A 569 -26.65 33.50 -49.10
N SER A 570 -27.19 34.55 -48.50
CA SER A 570 -27.58 34.53 -47.09
C SER A 570 -28.66 35.57 -46.82
N ASN A 571 -29.50 35.33 -45.81
CA ASN A 571 -30.39 36.36 -45.25
C ASN A 571 -29.63 37.51 -44.56
N LEU A 572 -28.31 37.40 -44.38
CA LEU A 572 -27.43 38.50 -43.96
C LEU A 572 -27.15 39.53 -45.06
N PHE A 573 -27.38 39.17 -46.32
CA PHE A 573 -27.07 40.02 -47.47
C PHE A 573 -28.31 40.30 -48.31
N LYS A 574 -28.51 41.55 -48.76
CA LYS A 574 -29.64 41.91 -49.64
C LYS A 574 -29.58 41.25 -51.02
N LYS A 575 -28.39 40.86 -51.49
CA LYS A 575 -28.14 40.24 -52.79
C LYS A 575 -27.02 39.19 -52.67
N PRO A 576 -27.00 38.15 -53.54
CA PRO A 576 -25.89 37.22 -53.61
C PRO A 576 -24.55 37.94 -53.83
N ARG A 577 -23.50 37.45 -53.19
CA ARG A 577 -22.14 38.04 -53.26
C ARG A 577 -21.16 37.02 -53.82
N ASP A 578 -20.15 37.47 -54.55
CA ASP A 578 -19.01 36.62 -54.88
C ASP A 578 -18.19 36.34 -53.61
N ILE A 579 -17.68 35.12 -53.46
CA ILE A 579 -16.91 34.74 -52.26
C ILE A 579 -15.63 35.58 -52.09
N ILE A 580 -15.05 36.08 -53.18
CA ILE A 580 -13.86 36.93 -53.16
C ILE A 580 -14.17 38.29 -52.52
N ASP A 581 -15.35 38.83 -52.80
CA ASP A 581 -15.80 40.11 -52.22
C ASP A 581 -16.08 39.99 -50.71
N LEU A 582 -16.21 38.76 -50.20
CA LEU A 582 -16.41 38.45 -48.80
C LEU A 582 -15.12 38.06 -48.07
N TYR A 583 -13.96 38.09 -48.73
CA TYR A 583 -12.69 37.70 -48.10
C TYR A 583 -12.43 38.47 -46.80
N GLY A 584 -11.96 37.75 -45.78
CA GLY A 584 -11.65 38.31 -44.46
C GLY A 584 -12.73 38.06 -43.42
N GLU A 585 -12.65 38.80 -42.31
CA GLU A 585 -13.55 38.68 -41.16
C GLU A 585 -14.62 39.77 -41.20
N HIS A 586 -15.86 39.38 -40.95
CA HIS A 586 -17.03 40.24 -40.98
C HIS A 586 -17.86 40.03 -39.72
N VAL A 587 -18.23 41.11 -39.05
CA VAL A 587 -19.06 41.08 -37.84
C VAL A 587 -20.52 41.29 -38.24
N PHE A 588 -21.40 40.42 -37.74
CA PHE A 588 -22.84 40.51 -37.95
C PHE A 588 -23.54 40.62 -36.60
N GLN A 589 -24.67 41.32 -36.59
CA GLN A 589 -25.54 41.44 -35.43
C GLN A 589 -26.99 41.21 -35.87
N ILE A 590 -27.70 40.39 -35.11
CA ILE A 590 -29.14 40.17 -35.21
C ILE A 590 -29.75 40.86 -33.99
N ASP A 591 -30.54 41.92 -34.17
CA ASP A 591 -31.02 42.74 -33.05
C ASP A 591 -32.12 42.04 -32.22
N LYS A 592 -32.93 41.19 -32.87
CA LYS A 592 -33.92 40.33 -32.20
C LYS A 592 -34.01 38.98 -32.89
N LEU A 593 -33.76 37.91 -32.13
CA LEU A 593 -33.81 36.54 -32.65
C LEU A 593 -35.21 36.11 -33.12
N SER A 594 -36.28 36.76 -32.63
CA SER A 594 -37.67 36.45 -32.95
C SER A 594 -38.15 36.92 -34.33
N GLU A 595 -37.47 37.89 -34.93
CA GLU A 595 -37.89 38.53 -36.19
C GLU A 595 -37.24 37.89 -37.42
N GLN A 596 -36.26 37.00 -37.25
CA GLN A 596 -35.65 36.23 -38.34
C GLN A 596 -35.96 34.74 -38.25
N LYS A 597 -36.44 34.17 -39.36
CA LYS A 597 -36.33 32.72 -39.59
C LYS A 597 -34.85 32.37 -39.70
N ASP A 598 -34.47 31.19 -39.18
CA ASP A 598 -33.14 30.56 -39.15
C ASP A 598 -32.02 31.26 -39.97
N LEU A 599 -30.84 31.47 -39.38
CA LEU A 599 -29.70 32.01 -40.16
C LEU A 599 -29.38 31.03 -41.27
N TYR A 600 -29.38 31.52 -42.52
CA TYR A 600 -29.13 30.72 -43.70
C TYR A 600 -27.90 31.22 -44.43
N ILE A 601 -26.96 30.32 -44.74
CA ILE A 601 -25.82 30.60 -45.61
C ILE A 601 -25.69 29.47 -46.63
N ASN A 602 -25.81 29.81 -47.91
CA ASN A 602 -25.61 28.92 -49.05
C ASN A 602 -24.38 29.33 -49.85
N ILE A 603 -23.47 28.37 -50.05
CA ILE A 603 -22.28 28.53 -50.88
C ILE A 603 -22.47 27.66 -52.12
N GLU A 604 -22.62 28.29 -53.28
CA GLU A 604 -22.91 27.64 -54.56
C GLU A 604 -21.71 27.74 -55.52
N HIS A 605 -21.33 26.61 -56.12
CA HIS A 605 -20.28 26.54 -57.14
C HIS A 605 -20.88 26.50 -58.56
N HIS A 606 -20.50 27.45 -59.41
CA HIS A 606 -21.03 27.56 -60.78
C HIS A 606 -20.28 26.73 -61.82
N SER A 607 -19.09 26.23 -61.47
CA SER A 607 -18.23 25.42 -62.34
C SER A 607 -17.82 24.12 -61.64
N PRO A 608 -17.83 22.97 -62.33
CA PRO A 608 -17.34 21.72 -61.76
C PRO A 608 -15.82 21.77 -61.59
N SER A 609 -15.30 21.20 -60.50
CA SER A 609 -13.85 21.07 -60.30
C SER A 609 -13.49 19.94 -59.35
N SER A 610 -12.35 19.30 -59.62
CA SER A 610 -11.74 18.26 -58.79
C SER A 610 -10.53 18.78 -57.98
N LEU A 611 -10.17 20.06 -58.10
CA LEU A 611 -8.97 20.60 -57.43
C LEU A 611 -9.28 20.94 -55.97
N ALA A 612 -8.39 20.52 -55.07
CA ALA A 612 -8.47 20.82 -53.64
C ALA A 612 -8.50 22.33 -53.33
N SER A 613 -7.98 23.18 -54.23
CA SER A 613 -8.03 24.64 -54.09
C SER A 613 -9.46 25.18 -54.11
N TRP A 614 -10.39 24.55 -54.84
CA TRP A 614 -11.81 24.97 -54.86
C TRP A 614 -12.58 24.47 -53.64
N VAL A 615 -12.23 23.32 -53.09
CA VAL A 615 -12.74 22.86 -51.78
C VAL A 615 -12.26 23.79 -50.66
N ASN A 616 -11.04 24.28 -50.75
CA ASN A 616 -10.52 25.28 -49.82
C ASN A 616 -11.15 26.65 -50.01
N ALA A 617 -11.61 26.95 -51.23
CA ALA A 617 -12.29 28.20 -51.54
C ALA A 617 -13.63 28.34 -50.82
N SER A 618 -14.35 27.24 -50.61
CA SER A 618 -15.64 27.21 -49.92
C SER A 618 -15.55 27.12 -48.39
N ARG A 619 -14.37 27.36 -47.81
CA ARG A 619 -14.19 27.39 -46.35
C ARG A 619 -14.86 28.63 -45.75
N LEU A 620 -15.70 28.40 -44.76
CA LEU A 620 -16.36 29.42 -43.97
C LEU A 620 -16.20 29.09 -42.49
N TRP A 621 -15.71 30.03 -41.70
CA TRP A 621 -15.73 29.93 -40.25
C TRP A 621 -16.81 30.85 -39.67
N ILE A 622 -17.54 30.36 -38.67
CA ILE A 622 -18.45 31.16 -37.84
C ILE A 622 -18.06 31.00 -36.37
N GLY A 623 -18.07 32.09 -35.60
CA GLY A 623 -17.73 32.05 -34.18
C GLY A 623 -17.85 33.41 -33.52
N ASP A 624 -17.25 33.55 -32.34
CA ASP A 624 -17.32 34.76 -31.51
C ASP A 624 -18.77 35.19 -31.22
N PHE A 625 -19.61 34.22 -30.89
CA PHE A 625 -21.02 34.45 -30.55
C PHE A 625 -21.13 35.18 -29.22
N LYS A 626 -21.87 36.30 -29.21
CA LYS A 626 -22.12 37.13 -28.03
C LYS A 626 -23.58 37.56 -28.03
N PHE A 627 -24.33 37.13 -27.02
CA PHE A 627 -25.68 37.65 -26.79
C PHE A 627 -25.60 39.12 -26.39
N VAL A 628 -26.47 39.94 -26.98
CA VAL A 628 -26.61 41.37 -26.72
C VAL A 628 -28.04 41.61 -26.27
N ASN A 629 -28.20 42.30 -25.14
CA ASN A 629 -29.52 42.64 -24.59
C ASN A 629 -30.12 43.87 -25.24
#